data_AF-A0A923EHS7-F1
#
_entry.id   AF-A0A923EHS7-F1
#
_cell.length_a   1.000
_cell.length_b   1.000
_cell.length_c   1.000
_cell.angle_alpha   90.00
_cell.angle_beta   90.00
_cell.angle_gamma   90.00
#
_symmetry.space_group_name_H-M   'P 1'
#
loop_
_entity.id
_entity.type
_entity.pdbx_description
1 polymer ?
#
loop_
_entity_poly.entity_id
_entity_poly.type
_entity_poly.pdbx_seq_one_letter_code
_entity_poly.pdbx_strand_id
1 'polypeptide(L)'
;MKKWEGSDTLHFNVTLKNVSDQPQRYRVNIFLDNGKAVGGLIPRKTKKGLVEPGQTASFVYPVSGMDCGPKSIVLMVKTMSQ
;
A
#
# COMPACT_ATOMS: atom_id res chain seq x y z
N MET A 1 13.03 4.24 -17.39
CA MET A 1 12.63 4.97 -16.15
C MET A 1 11.60 6.01 -16.52
N LYS A 2 10.40 5.98 -15.94
CA LYS A 2 9.41 7.05 -16.13
C LYS A 2 9.90 8.28 -15.35
N LYS A 3 10.29 9.34 -16.07
CA LYS A 3 10.53 10.66 -15.48
C LYS A 3 9.20 11.21 -14.99
N TRP A 4 9.03 11.31 -13.68
CA TRP A 4 7.96 12.10 -13.08
C TRP A 4 8.43 13.54 -13.01
N GLU A 5 7.62 14.48 -13.51
CA GLU A 5 7.81 15.92 -13.23
C GLU A 5 7.49 16.15 -11.75
N GLY A 6 8.48 15.98 -10.89
CA GLY A 6 8.34 16.06 -9.45
C GLY A 6 9.58 15.53 -8.75
N SER A 7 9.85 16.05 -7.55
CA SER A 7 10.96 15.64 -6.68
C SER A 7 11.08 14.12 -6.58
N ASP A 8 12.31 13.62 -6.40
CA ASP A 8 12.55 12.20 -6.15
C ASP A 8 11.60 11.66 -5.06
N THR A 9 10.92 10.56 -5.42
CA THR A 9 9.82 9.98 -4.64
C THR A 9 10.04 8.49 -4.55
N LEU A 10 10.16 7.99 -3.33
CA LEU A 10 10.20 6.57 -3.04
C LEU A 10 8.82 5.95 -3.30
N HIS A 11 8.76 4.85 -4.05
CA HIS A 11 7.52 4.15 -4.36
C HIS A 11 7.53 2.75 -3.74
N PHE A 12 6.62 2.49 -2.80
CA PHE A 12 6.38 1.14 -2.29
C PHE A 12 5.33 0.42 -3.13
N ASN A 13 5.75 -0.61 -3.86
CA ASN A 13 4.85 -1.52 -4.57
C ASN A 13 4.38 -2.61 -3.59
N VAL A 14 3.18 -2.46 -3.03
CA VAL A 14 2.62 -3.44 -2.11
C VAL A 14 1.66 -4.34 -2.86
N THR A 15 1.86 -5.65 -2.76
CA THR A 15 0.93 -6.67 -3.24
C THR A 15 0.54 -7.56 -2.06
N LEU A 16 -0.76 -7.80 -1.90
CA LEU A 16 -1.29 -8.72 -0.91
C LEU A 16 -2.17 -9.77 -1.57
N LYS A 17 -2.27 -10.94 -0.93
CA LYS A 17 -3.20 -12.02 -1.29
C LYS A 17 -4.25 -12.13 -0.20
N ASN A 18 -5.52 -12.19 -0.58
CA ASN A 18 -6.57 -12.56 0.35
C ASN A 18 -6.51 -14.06 0.61
N VAL A 19 -6.15 -14.46 1.83
CA VAL A 19 -6.08 -15.86 2.26
C VAL A 19 -7.29 -16.27 3.11
N SER A 20 -8.26 -15.37 3.30
CA SER A 20 -9.53 -15.66 3.95
C SER A 20 -10.54 -16.25 2.96
N ASP A 21 -11.67 -16.68 3.49
CA ASP A 21 -12.83 -17.23 2.78
C ASP A 21 -13.88 -16.17 2.39
N GLN A 22 -13.66 -14.90 2.76
CA GLN A 22 -14.57 -13.79 2.45
C GLN A 22 -13.89 -12.72 1.59
N PRO A 23 -14.65 -11.95 0.79
CA PRO A 23 -14.11 -10.78 0.11
C PRO A 23 -13.64 -9.72 1.12
N GLN A 24 -12.40 -9.23 0.98
CA GLN A 24 -11.78 -8.33 1.96
C GLN A 24 -11.35 -7.00 1.35
N ARG A 25 -11.41 -5.96 2.18
CA ARG A 25 -10.70 -4.70 1.93
C ARG A 25 -9.66 -4.50 3.01
N TYR A 26 -8.46 -4.11 2.60
CA TYR A 26 -7.34 -3.96 3.50
C TYR A 26 -6.98 -2.50 3.68
N ARG A 27 -6.70 -2.10 4.92
CA ARG A 27 -5.99 -0.87 5.25
C ARG A 27 -4.52 -1.19 5.42
N VAL A 28 -3.70 -0.51 4.63
CA VAL A 28 -2.24 -0.63 4.64
C VAL A 28 -1.68 0.67 5.19
N ASN A 29 -0.80 0.57 6.18
CA ASN A 29 -0.01 1.69 6.68
C ASN A 29 1.47 1.28 6.68
N ILE A 30 2.32 2.15 6.13
CA ILE A 30 3.76 2.00 6.07
C ILE A 30 4.35 3.16 6.88
N PHE A 31 5.06 2.83 7.96
CA PHE A 31 5.77 3.80 8.79
C PHE A 31 7.26 3.68 8.52
N LEU A 32 7.94 4.82 8.38
CA LEU A 32 9.36 4.91 8.12
C LEU A 32 10.10 5.41 9.36
N ASP A 33 11.34 4.99 9.53
CA ASP A 33 12.21 5.41 10.65
C ASP A 33 12.48 6.92 10.72
N ASN A 34 12.39 7.62 9.61
CA ASN A 34 12.51 9.08 9.52
C ASN A 34 11.23 9.84 9.93
N GLY A 35 10.24 9.13 10.49
CA GLY A 35 8.97 9.71 10.96
C GLY A 35 7.93 9.94 9.86
N LYS A 36 8.25 9.69 8.58
CA LYS A 36 7.26 9.72 7.49
C LYS A 36 6.36 8.49 7.57
N ALA A 37 5.12 8.64 7.13
CA ALA A 37 4.18 7.54 6.97
C ALA A 37 3.38 7.71 5.70
N VAL A 38 3.03 6.59 5.06
CA VAL A 38 2.13 6.55 3.91
C VAL A 38 1.20 5.35 4.05
N GLY A 39 0.01 5.45 3.50
CA GLY A 39 -0.95 4.36 3.60
C GLY A 39 -2.16 4.58 2.73
N GLY A 40 -3.09 3.65 2.81
CA GLY A 40 -4.33 3.69 2.07
C GLY A 40 -5.02 2.34 2.05
N LEU A 41 -5.92 2.17 1.09
CA LEU A 41 -6.80 1.02 1.02
C LEU A 41 -6.48 0.15 -0.20
N ILE A 42 -6.58 -1.17 -0.05
CA ILE A 42 -6.50 -2.14 -1.14
C ILE A 42 -7.81 -2.98 -1.13
N PRO A 43 -8.64 -2.90 -2.19
CA PRO A 43 -8.54 -1.95 -3.29
C PRO A 43 -8.80 -0.49 -2.83
N ARG A 44 -8.20 0.48 -3.55
CA ARG A 44 -8.41 1.91 -3.28
C ARG A 44 -9.87 2.30 -3.47
N LYS A 45 -10.53 1.76 -4.50
CA LYS A 45 -11.95 1.97 -4.82
C LYS A 45 -12.68 0.63 -4.77
N THR A 46 -13.91 0.62 -4.28
CA THR A 46 -14.72 -0.61 -4.10
C THR A 46 -15.78 -0.81 -5.19
N LYS A 47 -15.92 0.12 -6.15
CA LYS A 47 -16.90 0.01 -7.23
C LYS A 47 -16.75 -1.26 -8.10
N LYS A 48 -15.56 -1.87 -8.10
CA LYS A 48 -15.26 -3.10 -8.83
C LYS A 48 -15.27 -4.35 -7.94
N GLY A 49 -15.80 -4.25 -6.72
CA GLY A 49 -15.72 -5.29 -5.71
C GLY A 49 -14.55 -5.12 -4.74
N LEU A 50 -14.40 -6.10 -3.87
CA LEU A 50 -13.32 -6.21 -2.89
C LEU A 50 -12.23 -7.15 -3.43
N VAL A 51 -11.24 -7.52 -2.60
CA VAL A 51 -10.29 -8.58 -2.96
C VAL A 51 -10.95 -9.91 -2.64
N GLU A 52 -11.28 -10.70 -3.65
CA GLU A 52 -11.92 -12.01 -3.47
C GLU A 52 -10.99 -13.04 -2.82
N PRO A 53 -11.50 -14.11 -2.18
CA PRO A 53 -10.70 -15.22 -1.67
C PRO A 53 -9.69 -15.75 -2.70
N GLY A 54 -8.43 -15.88 -2.30
CA GLY A 54 -7.32 -16.31 -3.16
C GLY A 54 -6.80 -15.25 -4.13
N GLN A 55 -7.51 -14.13 -4.33
CA GLN A 55 -7.10 -13.07 -5.24
C GLN A 55 -5.97 -12.23 -4.65
N THR A 56 -5.09 -11.73 -5.53
CA THR A 56 -4.09 -10.70 -5.20
C THR A 56 -4.53 -9.32 -5.65
N ALA A 57 -4.20 -8.30 -4.85
CA ALA A 57 -4.38 -6.91 -5.23
C ALA A 57 -3.14 -6.10 -4.86
N SER A 58 -2.83 -5.11 -5.70
CA SER A 58 -1.64 -4.28 -5.56
C SER A 58 -1.97 -2.80 -5.55
N PHE A 59 -1.17 -2.03 -4.82
CA PHE A 59 -1.21 -0.58 -4.87
C PHE A 59 0.20 -0.01 -4.66
N VAL A 60 0.47 1.12 -5.33
CA VAL A 60 1.73 1.84 -5.21
C VAL A 60 1.55 3.01 -4.26
N TYR A 61 2.33 3.04 -3.18
CA TYR A 61 2.32 4.11 -2.18
C TYR A 61 3.54 5.03 -2.39
N PRO A 62 3.35 6.22 -2.98
CA PRO A 62 4.42 7.19 -3.14
C PRO A 62 4.70 7.94 -1.83
N VAL A 63 5.97 8.09 -1.47
CA VAL A 63 6.44 8.90 -0.34
C VAL A 63 7.25 10.07 -0.88
N SER A 64 6.64 11.25 -0.90
CA SER A 64 7.28 12.46 -1.42
C SER A 64 8.42 12.95 -0.52
N GLY A 65 9.43 13.56 -1.14
CA GLY A 65 10.62 14.06 -0.46
C GLY A 65 11.45 12.93 0.14
N MET A 66 11.61 11.84 -0.61
CA MET A 66 12.50 10.73 -0.33
C MET A 66 13.17 10.30 -1.62
N ASP A 67 14.47 10.58 -1.70
CA ASP A 67 15.38 10.26 -2.81
C ASP A 67 16.07 8.90 -2.64
N CYS A 68 16.03 8.34 -1.42
CA CYS A 68 16.62 7.07 -1.07
C CYS A 68 15.66 6.22 -0.21
N GLY A 69 16.02 4.95 0.00
CA GLY A 69 15.27 4.06 0.89
C GLY A 69 15.49 4.38 2.38
N PRO A 70 14.47 4.20 3.25
CA PRO A 70 14.64 4.28 4.70
C PRO A 70 15.50 3.12 5.21
N LYS A 71 16.07 3.22 6.42
CA LYS A 71 16.84 2.10 7.01
C LYS A 71 15.92 0.98 7.48
N SER A 72 14.71 1.32 7.93
CA SER A 72 13.70 0.35 8.31
C SER A 72 12.28 0.82 7.99
N ILE A 73 11.38 -0.16 7.84
CA ILE A 73 9.96 0.06 7.60
C ILE A 73 9.14 -0.79 8.57
N VAL A 74 7.99 -0.27 9.00
CA VAL A 74 6.94 -1.03 9.66
C VAL A 74 5.71 -1.05 8.76
N LEU A 75 5.37 -2.23 8.25
CA LEU A 75 4.19 -2.46 7.43
C LEU A 75 3.07 -3.06 8.28
N MET A 76 1.97 -2.33 8.42
CA MET A 76 0.76 -2.81 9.07
C MET A 76 -0.35 -3.02 8.05
N VAL A 77 -0.93 -4.21 8.04
CA VAL A 77 -2.09 -4.56 7.23
C VAL A 77 -3.23 -4.96 8.15
N LYS A 78 -4.39 -4.34 7.99
CA LYS A 78 -5.62 -4.67 8.72
C LYS A 78 -6.74 -4.94 7.73
N THR A 79 -7.58 -5.93 8.01
CA THR A 79 -8.89 -6.01 7.35
C THR A 79 -9.73 -4.82 7.82
N MET A 80 -10.46 -4.21 6.90
CA MET A 80 -11.51 -3.27 7.24
C MET A 80 -12.69 -4.12 7.70
N SER A 81 -12.88 -4.25 9.01
CA SER A 81 -14.14 -4.79 9.55
C SER A 81 -15.31 -3.96 9.01
N GLN A 82 -16.43 -4.62 8.72
CA GLN A 82 -17.72 -3.95 8.62
C GLN A 82 -18.06 -3.26 9.94
#